data_AF-A0A9J6G9Y8-F1
#
_entry.id   AF-A0A9J6G9Y8-F1
#
_cell.length_a   1.000
_cell.length_b   1.000
_cell.length_c   1.000
_cell.angle_alpha   90.00
_cell.angle_beta   90.00
_cell.angle_gamma   90.00
#
_symmetry.space_group_name_H-M   'P 1'
#
loop_
_entity.id
_entity.type
_entity.pdbx_description
1 polymer ?
#
loop_
_entity_poly.entity_id
_entity_poly.type
_entity_poly.pdbx_seq_one_letter_code
_entity_poly.pdbx_strand_id
1 'polypeptide(L)'
;MQADGSTMLSRGELLAKIQRYAKGFQVNGLQPGDRVCIHIGDTVENYASMMGCVFAGASIVLAKTSLTARMYQSFMRLITK
;
A
#
# COMPACT_ATOMS: atom_id res chain seq x y z
N MET A 1 -14.12 -6.92 6.11
CA MET A 1 -12.81 -6.73 6.75
C MET A 1 -13.02 -5.58 7.71
N GLN A 2 -12.98 -5.80 9.02
CA GLN A 2 -13.15 -4.71 9.99
C GLN A 2 -11.80 -4.04 10.18
N ALA A 3 -11.72 -2.75 9.87
CA ALA A 3 -10.56 -1.90 10.12
C ALA A 3 -11.12 -0.62 10.70
N ASP A 4 -10.88 -0.41 12.01
CA ASP A 4 -11.54 0.58 12.86
C ASP A 4 -13.08 0.41 12.91
N GLY A 5 -13.67 0.35 14.10
CA GLY A 5 -15.08 -0.01 14.34
C GLY A 5 -16.12 0.95 13.74
N SER A 6 -15.69 1.92 12.93
CA SER A 6 -16.46 3.07 12.47
C SER A 6 -16.73 3.06 10.95
N THR A 7 -15.92 2.37 10.15
CA THR A 7 -15.99 2.47 8.67
C THR A 7 -16.30 1.13 8.01
N MET A 8 -17.57 0.92 7.66
CA MET A 8 -18.00 -0.21 6.83
C MET A 8 -18.08 0.22 5.37
N LEU A 9 -17.21 -0.34 4.52
CA LEU A 9 -17.32 -0.24 3.06
C LEU A 9 -17.89 -1.54 2.50
N SER A 10 -18.79 -1.42 1.53
CA SER A 10 -19.14 -2.54 0.66
C SER A 10 -17.93 -2.99 -0.17
N ARG A 11 -18.00 -4.22 -0.70
CA ARG A 11 -16.96 -4.74 -1.59
C ARG A 11 -16.78 -3.86 -2.84
N GLY A 12 -17.88 -3.33 -3.37
CA GLY A 12 -17.86 -2.46 -4.55
C GLY A 12 -17.17 -1.12 -4.28
N GLU A 13 -17.47 -0.49 -3.14
CA GLU A 13 -16.83 0.77 -2.76
C GLU A 13 -15.33 0.59 -2.48
N LEU A 14 -14.95 -0.52 -1.83
CA LEU A 14 -13.55 -0.85 -1.60
C LEU A 14 -12.81 -1.08 -2.92
N LEU A 15 -13.40 -1.85 -3.84
CA LEU A 15 -12.80 -2.10 -5.16
C LEU A 15 -12.62 -0.80 -5.96
N ALA A 16 -13.65 0.05 -5.99
CA ALA A 16 -13.58 1.34 -6.66
C ALA A 16 -12.47 2.23 -6.05
N LYS A 17 -12.34 2.22 -4.71
CA LYS A 17 -11.27 2.94 -4.01
C LYS A 17 -9.88 2.40 -4.36
N ILE A 18 -9.70 1.07 -4.41
CA ILE A 18 -8.45 0.42 -4.82
C ILE A 18 -8.07 0.81 -6.26
N GLN A 19 -9.02 0.72 -7.20
CA GLN A 19 -8.79 1.08 -8.61
C GLN A 19 -8.41 2.55 -8.78
N ARG A 20 -9.06 3.45 -8.01
CA ARG A 20 -8.70 4.87 -8.00
C ARG A 20 -7.26 5.10 -7.54
N TYR A 21 -6.82 4.42 -6.47
CA TYR A 21 -5.44 4.51 -6.01
C TYR A 21 -4.46 3.93 -7.03
N ALA A 22 -4.74 2.76 -7.60
CA ALA A 22 -3.89 2.14 -8.62
C ALA A 22 -3.63 3.08 -9.81
N LYS A 23 -4.70 3.67 -10.36
CA LYS A 23 -4.59 4.66 -11.44
C LYS A 23 -3.81 5.90 -11.01
N GLY A 24 -4.05 6.38 -9.79
CA GLY A 24 -3.30 7.48 -9.21
C GLY A 24 -1.80 7.20 -9.13
N PHE A 25 -1.39 6.03 -8.65
CA PHE A 25 0.02 5.65 -8.58
C PHE A 25 0.67 5.51 -9.95
N GLN A 26 -0.04 4.92 -10.92
CA GLN A 26 0.46 4.81 -12.30
C GLN A 26 0.69 6.18 -12.94
N VAL A 27 -0.23 7.14 -12.73
CA VAL A 27 -0.06 8.52 -13.18
C VAL A 27 1.16 9.18 -12.50
N ASN A 28 1.49 8.80 -11.28
CA ASN A 28 2.67 9.27 -10.55
C ASN A 28 3.93 8.43 -10.82
N GLY A 29 3.90 7.55 -11.83
CA GLY A 29 5.09 6.84 -12.32
C GLY A 29 5.31 5.44 -11.77
N LEU A 30 4.38 4.89 -10.97
CA LEU A 30 4.46 3.48 -10.56
C LEU A 30 4.23 2.57 -11.77
N GLN A 31 5.18 1.68 -12.04
CA GLN A 31 5.13 0.74 -13.16
C GLN A 31 4.93 -0.70 -12.70
N PRO A 32 4.34 -1.57 -13.54
CA PRO A 32 4.32 -3.00 -13.28
C PRO A 32 5.75 -3.54 -13.08
N GLY A 33 5.95 -4.34 -12.03
CA GLY A 33 7.26 -4.88 -11.65
C GLY A 33 8.02 -4.04 -10.62
N ASP A 34 7.60 -2.80 -10.35
CA ASP A 34 8.20 -1.99 -9.29
C ASP A 34 8.03 -2.63 -7.92
N ARG A 35 9.00 -2.40 -7.03
CA ARG A 35 8.93 -2.80 -5.63
C ARG A 35 8.65 -1.59 -4.76
N VAL A 36 7.51 -1.61 -4.06
CA VAL A 36 7.07 -0.51 -3.20
C VAL A 36 7.21 -0.91 -1.74
N CYS A 37 8.00 -0.15 -0.98
CA CYS A 37 8.02 -0.26 0.47
C CYS A 37 6.79 0.45 1.04
N ILE A 38 5.94 -0.27 1.76
CA ILE A 38 4.70 0.26 2.32
C ILE A 38 4.83 0.33 3.84
N HIS A 39 4.64 1.52 4.39
CA HIS A 39 4.62 1.82 5.80
C HIS A 39 3.36 2.61 6.12
N ILE A 40 2.31 1.90 6.55
CA ILE A 40 0.95 2.43 6.71
C ILE A 40 0.33 1.90 8.01
N GLY A 41 -0.53 2.71 8.63
CA GLY A 41 -1.35 2.29 9.79
C GLY A 41 -2.51 1.37 9.40
N ASP A 42 -3.39 1.09 10.35
CA ASP A 42 -4.44 0.05 10.30
C ASP A 42 -5.84 0.53 9.84
N THR A 43 -5.89 1.53 8.95
CA THR A 43 -7.15 2.06 8.42
C THR A 43 -7.57 1.38 7.10
N VAL A 44 -8.85 1.51 6.74
CA VAL A 44 -9.37 1.03 5.44
C VAL A 44 -8.70 1.75 4.27
N GLU A 45 -8.41 3.04 4.41
CA GLU A 45 -7.70 3.87 3.43
C GLU A 45 -6.31 3.32 3.18
N ASN A 46 -5.59 2.99 4.25
CA ASN A 46 -4.26 2.43 4.19
C ASN A 46 -4.29 1.07 3.49
N TYR A 47 -5.22 0.20 3.86
CA TYR A 47 -5.41 -1.08 3.17
C TYR A 47 -5.72 -0.91 1.67
N ALA A 48 -6.63 0.01 1.33
CA ALA A 48 -7.00 0.26 -0.06
C ALA A 48 -5.82 0.84 -0.86
N SER A 49 -4.98 1.70 -0.26
CA SER A 49 -3.77 2.22 -0.89
C SER A 49 -2.73 1.12 -1.14
N MET A 50 -2.56 0.20 -0.18
CA MET A 50 -1.66 -0.95 -0.32
C MET A 50 -2.09 -1.87 -1.45
N MET A 51 -3.39 -2.20 -1.53
CA MET A 51 -3.94 -2.96 -2.64
C MET A 51 -3.89 -2.20 -3.96
N GLY A 52 -3.98 -0.88 -3.94
CA GLY A 52 -3.79 -0.04 -5.12
C GLY A 52 -2.42 -0.25 -5.77
N CYS A 53 -1.34 -0.41 -4.97
CA CYS A 53 -0.01 -0.73 -5.49
C CYS A 53 0.02 -2.10 -6.20
N VAL A 54 -0.61 -3.12 -5.60
CA VAL A 54 -0.71 -4.46 -6.19
C VAL A 54 -1.52 -4.42 -7.50
N PHE A 55 -2.63 -3.70 -7.53
CA PHE A 55 -3.46 -3.53 -8.74
C PHE A 55 -2.76 -2.73 -9.84
N ALA A 56 -1.81 -1.87 -9.50
CA ALA A 56 -0.95 -1.20 -10.46
C ALA A 56 0.12 -2.13 -11.06
N GLY A 57 0.28 -3.36 -10.56
CA GLY A 57 1.26 -4.35 -11.00
C GLY A 57 2.56 -4.35 -10.21
N ALA A 58 2.63 -3.61 -9.09
CA ALA A 58 3.82 -3.57 -8.23
C ALA A 58 3.82 -4.68 -7.17
N SER A 59 5.02 -5.07 -6.75
CA SER A 59 5.23 -5.92 -5.57
C SER A 59 5.36 -5.05 -4.33
N ILE A 60 4.66 -5.42 -3.26
CA ILE A 60 4.70 -4.67 -2.00
C ILE A 60 5.63 -5.33 -0.99
N VAL A 61 6.37 -4.52 -0.25
CA VAL A 61 7.16 -4.97 0.90
C VAL A 61 6.69 -4.23 2.14
N LEU A 62 6.13 -4.98 3.08
CA LEU A 62 5.54 -4.42 4.29
C LEU A 62 6.64 -4.13 5.32
N ALA A 63 6.88 -2.85 5.56
CA ALA A 63 7.70 -2.41 6.68
C ALA A 63 6.82 -2.29 7.92
N LYS A 64 7.07 -3.16 8.91
CA LYS A 64 6.33 -3.15 10.18
C LYS A 64 6.38 -1.74 10.80
N THR A 65 5.23 -1.20 11.18
CA THR A 65 5.07 0.21 11.60
C THR A 65 5.80 0.57 12.89
N SER A 66 6.17 -0.43 13.68
CA SER A 66 6.97 -0.29 14.90
C SER A 66 8.49 -0.28 14.67
N LEU A 67 8.97 -0.34 13.41
CA LEU A 67 10.40 -0.22 13.14
C LEU A 67 10.88 1.21 13.36
N THR A 68 11.95 1.35 14.14
CA THR A 68 12.70 2.60 14.26
C THR A 68 13.26 3.03 12.89
N ALA A 69 13.46 4.33 12.66
CA ALA A 69 13.94 4.89 11.40
C ALA A 69 15.21 4.20 10.85
N ARG A 70 16.08 3.71 11.74
CA ARG A 70 17.31 2.97 11.39
C ARG A 70 17.01 1.62 10.73
N MET A 71 16.00 0.88 11.19
CA MET A 71 15.63 -0.40 10.58
C MET A 71 14.91 -0.20 9.24
N TYR A 72 14.14 0.88 9.10
CA TYR A 72 13.53 1.27 7.82
C TYR A 72 14.59 1.52 6.73
N GLN A 73 15.65 2.27 7.04
CA GLN A 73 16.76 2.51 6.10
C GLN A 73 17.49 1.23 5.69
N SER A 74 17.74 0.32 6.63
CA SER A 74 18.34 -0.98 6.34
C SER A 74 17.43 -1.84 5.45
N PHE A 75 16.11 -1.80 5.67
CA PHE A 75 15.14 -2.53 4.88
C PHE A 75 15.03 -1.97 3.46
N MET A 76 14.99 -0.64 3.31
CA MET A 76 15.02 0.02 1.99
C MET A 76 16.23 -0.45 1.16
N ARG A 77 17.43 -0.49 1.77
CA ARG A 77 18.66 -0.95 1.09
C ARG A 77 18.61 -2.40 0.59
N LEU A 78 17.75 -3.24 1.17
CA LEU A 78 17.62 -4.65 0.80
C LEU A 78 16.68 -4.85 -0.39
N ILE A 79 15.72 -3.94 -0.57
CA ILE A 79 14.67 -4.06 -1.59
C ILE A 79 15.14 -3.47 -2.94
N THR A 80 16.06 -2.49 -2.91
CA THR A 80 16.60 -1.80 -4.10
C THR A 80 17.79 -2.53 -4.76
N LYS A 81 18.12 -3.76 -4.33
CA LYS A 81 19.12 -4.62 -4.99
C LYS A 81 18.45 -5.66 -5.89
#